data_AF-A0A7W0QXG7-F1
#
_entry.id   AF-A0A7W0QXG7-F1
#
_cell.length_a   1.000
_cell.length_b   1.000
_cell.length_c   1.000
_cell.angle_alpha   90.00
_cell.angle_beta   90.00
_cell.angle_gamma   90.00
#
_symmetry.space_group_name_H-M   'P 1'
#
loop_
_entity.id
_entity.type
_entity.pdbx_description
1 polymer ?
#
loop_
_entity_poly.entity_id
_entity_poly.type
_entity_poly.pdbx_seq_one_letter_code
_entity_poly.pdbx_strand_id
1 'polypeptide(L)'
;GLAMVTVRSLRADRILRVVARALQGNGALAKDPAIHYRPDVDRLVVEGIDGRPFPYQVDGDYLGEITRLELRHVPDVMDLVVPVDPPIPPPARPT
;
A
#
# COMPACT_ATOMS: atom_id res chain seq x y z
N GLY A 1 -10.59 2.50 -2.04
CA GLY A 1 -10.55 2.07 -0.62
C GLY A 1 -9.16 1.67 -0.19
N LEU A 2 -8.98 1.31 1.08
CA LEU A 2 -7.68 0.88 1.64
C LEU A 2 -7.25 -0.46 1.02
N ALA A 3 -5.96 -0.63 0.76
CA ALA A 3 -5.39 -1.92 0.35
C ALA A 3 -4.67 -2.57 1.54
N MET A 4 -5.07 -3.79 1.89
CA MET A 4 -4.36 -4.61 2.88
C MET A 4 -3.50 -5.65 2.18
N VAL A 5 -2.22 -5.70 2.57
CA VAL A 5 -1.27 -6.72 2.14
C VAL A 5 -0.65 -7.36 3.38
N THR A 6 -0.74 -8.67 3.51
CA THR A 6 -0.07 -9.41 4.59
C THR A 6 0.79 -10.51 4.03
N VAL A 7 2.03 -10.62 4.53
CA VAL A 7 2.96 -11.70 4.17
C VAL A 7 3.01 -12.68 5.34
N ARG A 8 2.67 -13.96 5.10
CA ARG A 8 2.61 -14.97 6.17
C ARG A 8 3.98 -15.41 6.72
N SER A 9 5.06 -15.16 5.99
CA SER A 9 6.40 -15.65 6.35
C SER A 9 7.48 -14.72 5.83
N LEU A 10 8.31 -14.21 6.73
CA LEU A 10 9.45 -13.32 6.47
C LEU A 10 10.72 -14.08 6.04
N ARG A 11 10.60 -15.28 5.47
CA ARG A 11 11.78 -15.94 4.90
C ARG A 11 12.32 -15.05 3.77
N ALA A 12 13.65 -14.81 3.77
CA ALA A 12 14.28 -13.83 2.89
C ALA A 12 13.99 -14.08 1.40
N ASP A 13 13.86 -15.34 0.99
CA ASP A 13 13.49 -15.75 -0.37
C ASP A 13 12.05 -15.34 -0.75
N ARG A 14 11.13 -15.29 0.22
CA ARG A 14 9.76 -14.80 0.01
C ARG A 14 9.70 -13.29 -0.08
N ILE A 15 10.46 -12.58 0.77
CA ILE A 15 10.53 -11.12 0.72
C ILE A 15 11.05 -10.65 -0.64
N LEU A 16 12.17 -11.23 -1.11
CA LEU A 16 12.74 -10.88 -2.41
C LEU A 16 11.77 -11.14 -3.58
N ARG A 17 11.02 -12.24 -3.50
CA ARG A 17 9.97 -12.58 -4.48
C ARG A 17 8.82 -11.57 -4.47
N VAL A 18 8.35 -11.16 -3.29
CA VAL A 18 7.29 -10.14 -3.14
C VAL A 18 7.74 -8.82 -3.75
N VAL A 19 8.96 -8.36 -3.44
CA VAL A 19 9.53 -7.12 -4.00
C VAL A 19 9.62 -7.21 -5.53
N ALA A 20 10.14 -8.32 -6.07
CA ALA A 20 10.22 -8.51 -7.52
C ALA A 20 8.83 -8.49 -8.20
N ARG A 21 7.79 -9.04 -7.56
CA ARG A 21 6.42 -9.00 -8.08
C ARG A 21 5.77 -7.62 -7.95
N ALA A 22 6.05 -6.88 -6.89
CA ALA A 22 5.56 -5.51 -6.74
C ALA A 22 6.11 -4.58 -7.85
N LEU A 23 7.40 -4.73 -8.18
CA LEU A 23 8.04 -3.99 -9.29
C LEU A 23 7.49 -4.36 -10.67
N GLN A 24 6.99 -5.59 -10.86
CA GLN A 24 6.39 -6.04 -12.13
C GLN A 24 5.00 -5.44 -12.41
N GLY A 25 4.30 -4.90 -11.40
CA GLY A 25 2.96 -4.34 -11.56
C GLY A 25 1.87 -5.36 -11.93
N ASN A 26 0.68 -4.87 -12.34
CA ASN A 26 -0.44 -5.65 -12.91
C ASN A 26 -1.01 -6.79 -12.04
N GLY A 27 -1.12 -6.59 -10.72
CA GLY A 27 -1.79 -7.56 -9.84
C GLY A 27 -0.98 -8.83 -9.56
N ALA A 28 0.32 -8.82 -9.83
CA ALA A 28 1.22 -9.95 -9.57
C ALA A 28 1.26 -10.38 -8.09
N LEU A 29 0.99 -9.45 -7.16
CA LEU A 29 0.88 -9.73 -5.72
C LEU A 29 -0.35 -10.58 -5.37
N ALA A 30 -1.45 -10.46 -6.13
CA ALA A 30 -2.69 -11.20 -5.86
C ALA A 30 -2.58 -12.70 -6.19
N LYS A 31 -1.55 -13.11 -6.94
CA LYS A 31 -1.36 -14.49 -7.42
C LYS A 31 -0.43 -15.33 -6.55
N ASP A 32 0.17 -14.75 -5.51
CA ASP A 32 1.13 -15.47 -4.65
C ASP A 32 0.42 -16.05 -3.40
N PRO A 33 0.46 -17.37 -3.17
CA PRO A 33 -0.19 -17.99 -2.01
C PRO A 33 0.42 -17.59 -0.65
N ALA A 34 1.61 -16.99 -0.64
CA ALA A 34 2.24 -16.45 0.56
C ALA A 34 1.73 -15.04 0.93
N ILE A 35 0.98 -14.40 0.04
CA ILE A 35 0.48 -13.03 0.17
C ILE A 35 -1.05 -13.05 0.31
N HIS A 36 -1.53 -12.43 1.37
CA HIS A 36 -2.94 -12.10 1.49
C HIS A 36 -3.13 -10.67 1.00
N TYR A 37 -3.75 -10.55 -0.18
CA TYR A 37 -4.11 -9.26 -0.76
C TYR A 37 -5.62 -9.04 -0.64
N ARG A 38 -6.02 -7.93 -0.05
CA ARG A 38 -7.42 -7.47 0.02
C ARG A 38 -7.47 -6.01 -0.41
N PRO A 39 -7.82 -5.71 -1.67
CA PRO A 39 -8.07 -4.34 -2.08
C PRO A 39 -9.42 -3.86 -1.56
N ASP A 40 -9.62 -2.54 -1.62
CA ASP A 40 -10.92 -1.89 -1.44
C ASP A 40 -11.59 -2.16 -0.08
N VAL A 41 -10.80 -2.09 0.99
CA VAL A 41 -11.24 -2.25 2.36
C VAL A 41 -11.70 -0.90 2.93
N ASP A 42 -12.87 -0.87 3.56
CA ASP A 42 -13.38 0.33 4.25
C ASP A 42 -12.81 0.49 5.66
N ARG A 43 -12.60 -0.63 6.36
CA ARG A 43 -12.07 -0.67 7.73
C ARG A 43 -11.15 -1.85 7.94
N LEU A 44 -10.02 -1.61 8.58
CA LEU A 44 -9.05 -2.62 8.98
C LEU A 44 -8.75 -2.49 10.48
N VAL A 45 -8.69 -3.62 11.15
CA VAL A 45 -8.20 -3.73 12.53
C VAL A 45 -7.02 -4.69 12.53
N VAL A 46 -5.89 -4.25 13.10
CA VAL A 46 -4.69 -5.07 13.30
C VAL A 46 -4.45 -5.19 14.80
N GLU A 47 -4.32 -6.41 15.29
CA GLU A 47 -4.05 -6.69 16.70
C GLU A 47 -2.83 -7.59 16.85
N GLY A 48 -2.07 -7.33 17.91
CA GLY A 48 -0.99 -8.21 18.33
C GLY A 48 -1.54 -9.52 18.86
N ILE A 49 -0.95 -10.64 18.39
CA ILE A 49 -1.28 -11.97 18.93
C ILE A 49 -0.98 -11.96 20.43
N ASP A 50 -1.93 -12.44 21.23
CA ASP A 50 -1.86 -12.44 22.71
C ASP A 50 -1.59 -11.05 23.32
N GLY A 51 -2.02 -9.98 22.64
CA GLY A 51 -1.82 -8.60 23.10
C GLY A 51 -0.36 -8.13 23.05
N ARG A 52 0.52 -8.84 22.33
CA ARG A 52 1.92 -8.43 22.16
C ARG A 52 2.00 -7.11 21.40
N PRO A 53 2.73 -6.10 21.91
CA PRO A 53 2.96 -4.87 21.17
C PRO A 53 3.69 -5.15 19.84
N PHE A 54 3.39 -4.33 18.84
CA PHE A 54 4.10 -4.32 17.57
C PHE A 54 4.44 -2.88 17.16
N PRO A 55 5.61 -2.68 16.53
CA PRO A 55 5.99 -1.37 16.02
C PRO A 55 5.14 -1.00 14.80
N TYR A 56 4.82 0.28 14.64
CA TYR A 56 4.11 0.75 13.45
C TYR A 56 4.67 2.06 12.92
N GLN A 57 4.41 2.29 11.63
CA GLN A 57 4.84 3.49 10.91
C GLN A 57 3.67 4.09 10.14
N VAL A 58 3.64 5.42 10.06
CA VAL A 58 2.70 6.19 9.22
C VAL A 58 3.53 7.22 8.46
N ASP A 59 3.36 7.30 7.15
CA ASP A 59 4.10 8.21 6.26
C ASP A 59 5.64 8.12 6.35
N GLY A 60 6.16 7.00 6.87
CA GLY A 60 7.59 6.75 7.08
C GLY A 60 8.09 7.06 8.49
N ASP A 61 7.26 7.69 9.33
CA ASP A 61 7.60 8.01 10.71
C ASP A 61 7.34 6.82 11.64
N TYR A 62 8.29 6.56 12.52
CA TYR A 62 8.12 5.60 13.61
C TYR A 62 7.31 6.23 14.74
N LEU A 63 6.16 5.64 15.05
CA LEU A 63 5.21 6.17 16.04
C LEU A 63 5.16 5.36 17.35
N GLY A 64 6.08 4.41 17.52
CA GLY A 64 6.17 3.58 18.71
C GLY A 64 5.57 2.19 18.54
N GLU A 65 5.22 1.58 19.67
CA GLU A 65 4.59 0.26 19.74
C GLU A 65 3.15 0.37 20.22
N ILE A 66 2.26 -0.39 19.59
CA ILE A 66 0.83 -0.47 19.91
C ILE A 66 0.40 -1.93 19.92
N THR A 67 -0.69 -2.24 20.61
CA THR A 67 -1.28 -3.59 20.62
C THR A 67 -2.44 -3.72 19.64
N ARG A 68 -3.00 -2.60 19.20
CA ARG A 68 -4.14 -2.52 18.30
C ARG A 68 -4.08 -1.27 17.42
N LEU A 69 -4.30 -1.42 16.13
CA LEU A 69 -4.39 -0.35 15.13
C LEU A 69 -5.73 -0.44 14.41
N GLU A 70 -6.46 0.66 14.36
CA GLU A 70 -7.72 0.76 13.61
C GLU A 70 -7.56 1.77 12.47
N LEU A 71 -7.81 1.32 11.25
CA LEU A 71 -7.79 2.16 10.06
C LEU A 71 -9.19 2.20 9.44
N ARG A 72 -9.59 3.40 9.02
CA ARG A 72 -10.83 3.62 8.26
C ARG A 72 -10.51 4.42 7.01
N HIS A 73 -10.93 3.93 5.86
CA HIS A 73 -10.92 4.68 4.63
C HIS A 73 -12.03 5.75 4.69
N VAL A 74 -11.64 7.01 4.48
CA VAL A 74 -12.57 8.14 4.38
C VAL A 74 -12.36 8.74 2.99
N PRO A 75 -13.23 8.46 2.01
CA PRO A 75 -13.09 9.05 0.68
C PRO A 75 -13.28 10.57 0.77
N ASP A 76 -12.62 11.30 -0.13
CA ASP A 76 -12.79 12.75 -0.31
C ASP A 76 -12.59 13.58 0.98
N VAL A 77 -11.75 13.08 1.89
CA VAL A 77 -11.49 13.73 3.18
C VAL A 77 -10.65 15.00 3.04
N MET A 78 -9.93 15.15 1.94
CA MET A 78 -9.05 16.28 1.66
C MET A 78 -9.09 16.66 0.18
N ASP A 79 -9.12 17.96 -0.09
CA ASP A 79 -8.92 18.50 -1.42
C ASP A 79 -7.42 18.48 -1.77
N LEU A 80 -7.07 17.91 -2.92
CA LEU A 80 -5.69 17.82 -3.38
C LEU A 80 -5.47 18.72 -4.59
N VAL A 81 -4.42 19.55 -4.53
CA VAL A 81 -3.92 20.23 -5.73
C VAL A 81 -3.13 19.22 -6.54
N VAL A 82 -3.63 18.89 -7.72
CA VAL A 82 -2.96 17.97 -8.66
C VAL A 82 -2.30 18.76 -9.79
N PRO A 83 -1.14 18.31 -10.31
CA PRO A 83 -0.59 18.88 -11.53
C PRO A 83 -1.60 18.77 -12.66
N VAL A 84 -1.77 19.84 -13.42
CA VAL A 84 -2.43 19.77 -14.73
C VAL A 84 -1.40 19.30 -15.75
N ASP A 85 -1.79 18.36 -16.61
CA ASP A 85 -0.93 17.97 -17.73
C ASP A 85 -0.59 19.23 -18.54
N PRO A 86 0.68 19.45 -18.89
CA PRO A 86 1.02 20.53 -19.79
C PRO A 86 0.27 20.33 -21.11
N PRO A 87 -0.30 21.38 -21.71
CA PRO A 87 -1.00 21.26 -22.98
C PRO A 87 -0.08 20.61 -24.01
N ILE A 88 -0.63 19.69 -24.80
CA ILE A 88 0.10 19.09 -25.92
C ILE A 88 0.62 20.23 -26.80
N PRO A 89 1.95 20.34 -27.03
CA PRO A 89 2.48 21.41 -27.85
C PRO A 89 1.89 21.33 -29.26
N PRO A 90 1.61 22.48 -29.91
CA PRO A 90 1.05 22.49 -31.25
C PRO A 90 1.99 21.75 -32.22
N PRO A 91 1.46 21.10 -33.27
CA PRO A 91 2.29 20.42 -34.25
C PRO A 91 3.32 21.41 -34.85
N ALA A 92 4.56 20.94 -35.00
CA ALA A 92 5.61 21.73 -35.63
C ALA A 92 5.15 22.16 -37.03
N ARG A 93 5.27 23.47 -37.34
CA ARG A 93 4.94 23.96 -38.68
C ARG A 93 5.94 23.38 -39.69
N PRO A 94 5.48 22.87 -40.84
CA PRO A 94 6.39 22.50 -41.92
C PRO A 94 7.15 23.75 -42.40
N THR A 95 8.47 23.60 -42.56
CA THR A 95 9.40 24.57 -43.15
C THR A 95 9.25 24.68 -44.65
#